data_AF-A0A958QKX9-F1
#
_entry.id   AF-A0A958QKX9-F1
#
_cell.length_a   1.000
_cell.length_b   1.000
_cell.length_c   1.000
_cell.angle_alpha   90.00
_cell.angle_beta   90.00
_cell.angle_gamma   90.00
#
_symmetry.space_group_name_H-M   'P 1'
#
loop_
_entity.id
_entity.type
_entity.pdbx_description
1 polymer ?
#
loop_
_entity_poly.entity_id
_entity_poly.type
_entity_poly.pdbx_seq_one_letter_code
_entity_poly.pdbx_strand_id
1 'polypeptide(L)'
;MGNKRFWFSVAAVWAVMFVTDWILHGMWMGPLYQTTPELWKSQESVKGAIWAAWLGNAIFATAFVWIYSKGISQDSVWSQAFRYAIAILLVSKVPTLLGQWTYFAFPNEMIWKWGAIYFVQAFACAFTMAWAWGWSAKWEHATAGK
;
A
#
# COMPACT_ATOMS: atom_id res chain seq x y z
N MET A 1 7.09 19.47 -1.67
CA MET A 1 7.90 18.87 -2.75
C MET A 1 7.38 19.36 -4.10
N GLY A 2 8.24 19.69 -5.07
CA GLY A 2 7.79 20.11 -6.41
C GLY A 2 7.40 18.92 -7.32
N ASN A 3 6.50 19.14 -8.28
CA ASN A 3 5.93 18.07 -9.13
C ASN A 3 6.96 17.20 -9.85
N LYS A 4 8.01 17.80 -10.43
CA LYS A 4 9.08 17.05 -11.10
C LYS A 4 9.80 16.09 -10.15
N ARG A 5 10.13 16.56 -8.94
CA ARG A 5 10.78 15.75 -7.89
C ARG A 5 9.85 14.66 -7.37
N PHE A 6 8.55 14.94 -7.27
CA PHE A 6 7.54 13.96 -6.86
C PHE A 6 7.51 12.78 -7.83
N TRP A 7 7.24 13.02 -9.11
CA TRP A 7 7.11 11.93 -10.08
C TRP A 7 8.42 11.20 -10.35
N PHE A 8 9.56 11.89 -10.28
CA PHE A 8 10.86 11.23 -10.32
C PHE A 8 11.05 10.27 -9.13
N SER A 9 10.66 10.70 -7.92
CA SER A 9 10.73 9.84 -6.73
C SER A 9 9.78 8.65 -6.84
N VAL A 10 8.57 8.83 -7.38
CA VAL A 10 7.62 7.74 -7.61
C VAL A 10 8.20 6.72 -8.59
N ALA A 11 8.77 7.17 -9.71
CA ALA A 11 9.41 6.30 -10.68
C ALA A 11 10.60 5.54 -10.08
N ALA A 12 11.43 6.20 -9.26
CA ALA A 12 12.56 5.57 -8.58
C ALA A 12 12.11 4.49 -7.58
N VAL A 13 11.10 4.78 -6.74
CA VAL A 13 10.54 3.80 -5.79
C VAL A 13 9.91 2.61 -6.52
N TRP A 14 9.16 2.88 -7.59
CA TRP A 14 8.58 1.81 -8.41
C TRP A 14 9.65 0.92 -9.06
N ALA A 15 10.73 1.52 -9.57
CA ALA A 15 11.85 0.77 -10.14
C ALA A 15 12.54 -0.11 -9.10
N VAL A 16 12.74 0.39 -7.86
CA VAL A 16 13.25 -0.41 -6.75
C VAL A 16 12.35 -1.60 -6.49
N MET A 17 11.04 -1.37 -6.33
CA MET A 17 10.05 -2.45 -6.11
C MET A 17 10.09 -3.49 -7.22
N PHE A 18 10.11 -3.06 -8.48
CA PHE A 18 10.15 -3.97 -9.63
C PHE A 18 11.41 -4.84 -9.62
N VAL A 19 12.59 -4.25 -9.40
CA VAL A 19 13.86 -4.97 -9.36
C VAL A 19 13.90 -5.92 -8.16
N THR A 20 13.46 -5.48 -6.98
CA THR A 20 13.44 -6.34 -5.79
C THR A 20 12.43 -7.47 -5.91
N ASP A 21 11.26 -7.24 -6.51
CA ASP A 21 10.27 -8.31 -6.73
C ASP A 21 10.83 -9.38 -7.66
N TRP A 22 11.50 -8.98 -8.74
CA TRP A 22 12.12 -9.93 -9.65
C TRP A 22 13.23 -10.76 -8.96
N ILE A 23 14.10 -10.12 -8.19
CA ILE A 23 15.20 -10.81 -7.49
C ILE A 23 14.66 -11.68 -6.34
N LEU A 24 13.89 -11.09 -5.43
CA LEU A 24 13.47 -11.75 -4.20
C LEU A 24 12.35 -12.75 -4.47
N HIS A 25 11.31 -12.38 -5.22
CA HIS A 25 10.19 -13.29 -5.49
C HIS A 25 10.44 -14.19 -6.69
N GLY A 26 11.01 -13.65 -7.77
CA GLY A 26 11.29 -14.43 -8.98
C GLY A 26 12.45 -15.41 -8.81
N MET A 27 13.62 -14.94 -8.36
CA MET A 27 14.83 -15.77 -8.30
C MET A 27 14.98 -16.50 -6.96
N TRP A 28 14.85 -15.80 -5.84
CA TRP A 28 15.13 -16.39 -4.53
C TRP A 28 13.98 -17.26 -4.02
N MET A 29 12.76 -16.75 -4.05
CA MET A 29 11.57 -17.48 -3.59
C MET A 29 10.97 -18.40 -4.64
N GLY A 30 11.31 -18.21 -5.93
CA GLY A 30 10.79 -18.99 -7.05
C GLY A 30 10.85 -20.51 -6.84
N PRO A 31 12.00 -21.09 -6.42
CA PRO A 31 12.10 -22.52 -6.13
C PRO A 31 11.11 -23.00 -5.06
N LEU A 32 10.88 -22.21 -4.01
CA LEU A 32 9.93 -22.54 -2.94
C LEU A 32 8.47 -22.46 -3.43
N TYR A 33 8.16 -21.54 -4.34
CA TYR A 33 6.82 -21.46 -4.94
C TYR A 33 6.49 -22.69 -5.79
N GLN A 34 7.48 -23.29 -6.44
CA GLN A 34 7.30 -24.54 -7.19
C GLN A 34 7.00 -25.74 -6.29
N THR A 35 7.27 -25.67 -4.97
CA THR A 35 6.91 -26.75 -4.02
C THR A 35 5.50 -26.60 -3.47
N THR A 36 4.76 -25.55 -3.84
CA THR A 36 3.37 -25.27 -3.38
C THR A 36 2.45 -24.91 -4.55
N PRO A 37 2.50 -25.63 -5.69
CA PRO A 37 1.82 -25.24 -6.93
C PRO A 37 0.31 -25.03 -6.79
N GLU A 38 -0.33 -25.72 -5.85
CA GLU A 38 -1.75 -25.61 -5.53
C GLU A 38 -2.18 -24.23 -5.00
N LEU A 39 -1.25 -23.44 -4.47
CA LEU A 39 -1.54 -22.08 -3.97
C LEU A 39 -1.56 -21.04 -5.10
N TRP A 40 -0.92 -21.34 -6.23
CA TRP A 40 -0.61 -20.36 -7.26
C TRP A 40 -1.48 -20.54 -8.50
N LYS A 41 -1.75 -19.44 -9.19
CA LYS A 41 -2.37 -19.47 -10.52
C LYS A 41 -1.40 -20.06 -11.55
N SER A 42 -1.96 -20.61 -12.63
CA SER A 42 -1.16 -21.07 -13.76
C SER A 42 -0.34 -19.93 -14.36
N GLN A 43 0.82 -20.25 -14.93
CA GLN A 43 1.69 -19.26 -15.59
C GLN A 43 0.97 -18.46 -16.68
N GLU A 44 0.07 -19.09 -17.43
CA GLU A 44 -0.76 -18.42 -18.43
C GLU A 44 -1.72 -17.41 -17.79
N SER A 45 -2.40 -17.80 -16.71
CA SER A 45 -3.31 -16.92 -15.97
C SER A 45 -2.57 -15.73 -15.36
N VAL A 46 -1.38 -15.96 -14.79
CA VAL A 46 -0.52 -14.89 -14.25
C VAL A 46 -0.09 -13.94 -15.36
N LYS A 47 0.35 -14.43 -16.53
CA LYS A 47 0.74 -13.58 -17.66
C LYS A 47 -0.39 -12.65 -18.11
N GLY A 48 -1.63 -13.14 -18.14
CA GLY A 48 -2.81 -12.32 -18.45
C GLY A 48 -3.19 -11.30 -17.37
N ALA A 49 -2.74 -11.50 -16.12
CA ALA A 49 -3.09 -10.68 -14.95
C ALA A 49 -1.92 -9.90 -14.35
N ILE A 50 -0.70 -10.00 -14.91
CA ILE A 50 0.53 -9.44 -14.33
C ILE A 50 0.48 -7.92 -14.20
N TRP A 51 -0.27 -7.27 -15.10
CA TRP A 51 -0.50 -5.83 -15.08
C TRP A 51 -1.11 -5.35 -13.74
N ALA A 52 -1.91 -6.18 -13.06
CA ALA A 52 -2.52 -5.80 -11.79
C ALA A 52 -1.48 -5.73 -10.66
N ALA A 53 -0.48 -6.62 -10.64
CA ALA A 53 0.64 -6.52 -9.72
C ALA A 53 1.48 -5.26 -10.00
N TRP A 54 1.75 -4.93 -11.26
CA TRP A 54 2.46 -3.70 -11.61
C TRP A 54 1.69 -2.44 -11.22
N LEU A 55 0.36 -2.45 -11.39
CA LEU A 55 -0.52 -1.40 -10.90
C LEU A 55 -0.45 -1.27 -9.37
N GLY A 56 -0.44 -2.40 -8.65
CA GLY A 56 -0.23 -2.43 -7.20
C GLY A 56 1.08 -1.77 -6.77
N ASN A 57 2.18 -2.09 -7.45
CA ASN A 57 3.48 -1.46 -7.20
C ASN A 57 3.47 0.04 -7.52
N ALA A 58 2.77 0.47 -8.57
CA ALA A 58 2.64 1.89 -8.91
C ALA A 58 1.82 2.67 -7.87
N ILE A 59 0.74 2.08 -7.37
CA ILE A 59 -0.08 2.62 -6.28
C ILE A 59 0.76 2.73 -5.00
N PHE A 60 1.48 1.66 -4.64
CA PHE A 60 2.41 1.67 -3.52
C PHE A 60 3.42 2.81 -3.62
N ALA A 61 4.15 2.89 -4.74
CA ALA A 61 5.19 3.89 -4.94
C ALA A 61 4.65 5.33 -4.85
N THR A 62 3.47 5.55 -5.44
CA THR A 62 2.80 6.86 -5.40
C THR A 62 2.39 7.22 -3.97
N ALA A 63 1.76 6.29 -3.24
CA ALA A 63 1.35 6.50 -1.85
C ALA A 63 2.55 6.70 -0.92
N PHE A 64 3.60 5.91 -1.09
CA PHE A 64 4.83 5.98 -0.31
C PHE A 64 5.49 7.37 -0.41
N VAL A 65 5.66 7.88 -1.64
CA VAL A 65 6.21 9.21 -1.87
C VAL A 65 5.24 10.29 -1.39
N TRP A 66 3.93 10.10 -1.59
CA TRP A 66 2.91 11.05 -1.13
C TRP A 66 2.94 11.24 0.38
N ILE A 67 3.00 10.15 1.16
CA ILE A 67 3.12 10.17 2.62
C ILE A 67 4.33 11.02 3.03
N TYR A 68 5.51 10.72 2.46
CA TYR A 68 6.74 11.47 2.76
C TYR A 68 6.62 12.95 2.38
N SER A 69 6.01 13.24 1.23
CA SER A 69 5.89 14.62 0.72
C SER A 69 4.97 15.52 1.53
N LYS A 70 4.01 14.92 2.27
CA LYS A 70 2.98 15.65 3.02
C LYS A 70 3.25 15.71 4.51
N GLY A 71 3.93 14.72 5.09
CA GLY A 71 4.15 14.63 6.54
C GLY A 71 2.84 14.64 7.35
N ILE A 72 2.95 15.05 8.62
CA ILE A 72 1.78 15.36 9.46
C ILE A 72 1.30 16.76 9.08
N SER A 73 0.05 16.90 8.65
CA SER A 73 -0.50 18.22 8.32
C SER A 73 -0.96 18.97 9.56
N GLN A 74 -1.00 20.30 9.46
CA GLN A 74 -1.58 21.19 10.47
C GLN A 74 -3.12 21.24 10.43
N ASP A 75 -3.73 20.32 9.69
CA ASP A 75 -5.18 20.22 9.64
C ASP A 75 -5.73 19.70 10.98
N SER A 76 -7.05 19.69 11.12
CA SER A 76 -7.71 18.96 12.21
C SER A 76 -7.21 17.51 12.27
N VAL A 77 -7.05 16.98 13.49
CA VAL A 77 -6.66 15.58 13.74
C VAL A 77 -7.56 14.60 12.97
N TRP A 78 -8.84 14.94 12.78
CA TRP A 78 -9.78 14.13 11.99
C TRP A 78 -9.46 14.11 10.48
N SER A 79 -9.07 15.25 9.91
CA SER A 79 -8.63 15.32 8.50
C SER A 79 -7.34 14.53 8.29
N GLN A 80 -6.40 14.66 9.23
CA GLN A 80 -5.16 13.89 9.20
C GLN A 80 -5.44 12.39 9.34
N ALA A 81 -6.35 11.97 10.22
CA ALA A 81 -6.74 10.56 10.37
C ALA A 81 -7.40 10.00 9.11
N PHE A 82 -8.30 10.75 8.47
CA PHE A 82 -8.90 10.35 7.21
C PHE A 82 -7.83 10.13 6.12
N ARG A 83 -6.92 11.10 5.95
CA ARG A 83 -5.80 10.99 5.00
C ARG A 83 -4.87 9.82 5.34
N TYR A 84 -4.64 9.56 6.62
CA TYR A 84 -3.81 8.46 7.10
C TYR A 84 -4.46 7.10 6.80
N ALA A 85 -5.76 6.93 6.99
CA ALA A 85 -6.48 5.70 6.62
C ALA A 85 -6.31 5.40 5.12
N ILE A 86 -6.47 6.41 4.26
CA ILE A 86 -6.25 6.29 2.81
C ILE A 86 -4.78 5.92 2.52
N ALA A 87 -3.84 6.60 3.16
CA ALA A 87 -2.41 6.32 3.00
C ALA A 87 -2.07 4.86 3.32
N ILE A 88 -2.57 4.33 4.43
CA ILE A 88 -2.35 2.95 4.85
C ILE A 88 -2.96 1.95 3.85
N LEU A 89 -4.18 2.21 3.37
CA LEU A 89 -4.80 1.35 2.36
C LEU A 89 -3.97 1.30 1.08
N LEU A 90 -3.53 2.45 0.57
CA LEU A 90 -2.79 2.53 -0.70
C LEU A 90 -1.34 2.02 -0.58
N VAL A 91 -0.68 2.18 0.57
CA VAL A 91 0.70 1.71 0.77
C VAL A 91 0.78 0.25 1.22
N SER A 92 -0.33 -0.38 1.60
CA SER A 92 -0.28 -1.77 2.09
C SER A 92 -1.34 -2.67 1.49
N LYS A 93 -2.63 -2.36 1.71
CA LYS A 93 -3.73 -3.30 1.45
C LYS A 93 -4.07 -3.42 -0.03
N VAL A 94 -4.13 -2.30 -0.76
CA VAL A 94 -4.44 -2.30 -2.20
C VAL A 94 -3.35 -3.05 -3.00
N PRO A 95 -2.04 -2.77 -2.83
CA PRO A 95 -0.99 -3.56 -3.49
C PRO A 95 -1.05 -5.04 -3.13
N THR A 96 -1.30 -5.37 -1.87
CA THR A 96 -1.44 -6.76 -1.40
C THR A 96 -2.59 -7.47 -2.10
N LEU A 97 -3.77 -6.86 -2.18
CA LEU A 97 -4.94 -7.45 -2.82
C LEU A 97 -4.72 -7.66 -4.32
N LEU A 98 -4.07 -6.71 -5.00
CA LEU A 98 -3.73 -6.84 -6.41
C LEU A 98 -2.71 -7.97 -6.64
N GLY A 99 -1.66 -8.06 -5.81
CA GLY A 99 -0.72 -9.17 -5.86
C GLY A 99 -1.39 -10.52 -5.56
N GLN A 100 -2.26 -10.58 -4.55
CA GLN A 100 -3.03 -11.78 -4.23
C GLN A 100 -3.91 -12.22 -5.40
N TRP A 101 -4.60 -11.27 -6.02
CA TRP A 101 -5.42 -11.53 -7.19
C TRP A 101 -4.60 -11.94 -8.41
N THR A 102 -3.40 -11.41 -8.60
CA THR A 102 -2.52 -11.79 -9.72
C THR A 102 -1.95 -13.20 -9.55
N TYR A 103 -1.47 -13.55 -8.35
CA TYR A 103 -0.62 -14.72 -8.16
C TYR A 103 -1.32 -15.92 -7.52
N PHE A 104 -2.27 -15.73 -6.61
CA PHE A 104 -2.85 -16.83 -5.83
C PHE A 104 -4.14 -17.37 -6.44
N ALA A 105 -4.36 -18.68 -6.32
CA ALA A 105 -5.55 -19.39 -6.76
C ALA A 105 -6.75 -19.21 -5.79
N PHE A 106 -6.87 -18.05 -5.17
CA PHE A 106 -7.95 -17.73 -4.22
C PHE A 106 -9.27 -17.43 -4.96
N PRO A 107 -10.43 -17.82 -4.40
CA PRO A 107 -11.72 -17.36 -4.90
C PRO A 107 -11.79 -15.82 -4.89
N ASN A 108 -12.24 -15.22 -5.99
CA ASN A 108 -12.35 -13.76 -6.12
C ASN A 108 -13.20 -13.14 -5.00
N GLU A 109 -14.28 -13.83 -4.59
CA GLU A 109 -15.13 -13.39 -3.48
C GLU A 109 -14.34 -13.20 -2.17
N MET A 110 -13.36 -14.04 -1.90
CA MET A 110 -12.53 -13.94 -0.69
C MET A 110 -11.68 -12.67 -0.71
N ILE A 111 -11.07 -12.35 -1.86
CA ILE A 111 -10.25 -11.14 -2.03
C ILE A 111 -11.11 -9.89 -1.85
N TRP A 112 -12.32 -9.86 -2.41
CA TRP A 112 -13.24 -8.73 -2.24
C TRP A 112 -13.69 -8.55 -0.79
N LYS A 113 -14.00 -9.64 -0.08
CA LYS A 113 -14.35 -9.59 1.34
C LYS A 113 -13.18 -9.09 2.20
N TRP A 114 -11.96 -9.57 1.94
CA TRP A 114 -10.77 -9.03 2.61
C TRP A 114 -10.58 -7.54 2.33
N GLY A 115 -10.78 -7.08 1.09
CA GLY A 115 -10.75 -5.67 0.76
C GLY A 115 -11.76 -4.83 1.54
N ALA A 116 -13.00 -5.29 1.65
CA ALA A 116 -14.03 -4.63 2.45
C ALA A 116 -13.65 -4.56 3.94
N ILE A 117 -13.14 -5.67 4.50
CA ILE A 117 -12.67 -5.73 5.88
C ILE A 117 -11.53 -4.73 6.10
N TYR A 118 -10.52 -4.72 5.23
CA TYR A 118 -9.37 -3.82 5.34
C TYR A 118 -9.77 -2.35 5.27
N PHE A 119 -10.74 -2.01 4.41
CA PHE A 119 -11.28 -0.65 4.33
C PHE A 119 -11.90 -0.23 5.66
N VAL A 120 -12.81 -1.05 6.20
CA VAL A 120 -13.48 -0.76 7.50
C VAL A 120 -12.44 -0.65 8.62
N GLN A 121 -11.50 -1.57 8.70
CA GLN A 121 -10.46 -1.57 9.73
C GLN A 121 -9.55 -0.34 9.67
N ALA A 122 -9.12 0.07 8.47
CA ALA A 122 -8.23 1.23 8.32
C ALA A 122 -8.88 2.51 8.84
N PHE A 123 -10.16 2.74 8.50
CA PHE A 123 -10.90 3.90 8.99
C PHE A 123 -11.23 3.81 10.46
N ALA A 124 -11.68 2.63 10.93
CA ALA A 124 -11.95 2.42 12.35
C ALA A 124 -10.71 2.71 13.20
N CYS A 125 -9.56 2.13 12.86
CA CYS A 125 -8.31 2.37 13.58
C CYS A 125 -7.87 3.85 13.54
N ALA A 126 -7.93 4.50 12.37
CA ALA A 126 -7.53 5.90 12.26
C ALA A 126 -8.44 6.84 13.05
N PHE A 127 -9.76 6.58 13.06
CA PHE A 127 -10.72 7.38 13.80
C PHE A 127 -10.68 7.11 15.30
N THR A 128 -10.44 5.86 15.72
CA THR A 128 -10.17 5.55 17.13
C THR A 128 -8.91 6.27 17.60
N MET A 129 -7.84 6.32 16.79
CA MET A 129 -6.64 7.10 17.11
C MET A 129 -6.96 8.60 17.23
N ALA A 130 -7.70 9.19 16.28
CA ALA A 130 -8.11 10.59 16.34
C ALA A 130 -8.93 10.91 17.59
N TRP A 131 -9.89 10.05 17.90
CA TRP A 131 -10.73 10.16 19.09
C TRP A 131 -9.91 10.10 20.38
N ALA A 132 -8.99 9.13 20.49
CA ALA A 132 -8.11 8.97 21.64
C ALA A 132 -7.17 10.17 21.84
N TRP A 133 -6.84 10.88 20.76
CA TRP A 133 -6.01 12.10 20.80
C TRP A 133 -6.78 13.35 21.26
N GLY A 134 -8.11 13.35 21.14
CA GLY A 134 -8.98 14.45 21.56
C GLY A 134 -9.63 15.21 20.41
N TRP A 135 -10.92 15.55 20.58
CA TRP A 135 -11.80 16.07 19.52
C TRP A 135 -11.40 17.43 18.94
N SER A 136 -10.76 18.28 19.76
CA SER A 136 -10.30 19.63 19.40
C SER A 136 -8.78 19.74 19.25
N ALA A 137 -8.06 18.63 19.41
CA ALA A 137 -6.61 18.63 19.31
C ALA A 137 -6.20 19.04 17.89
N LYS A 138 -5.21 19.92 17.80
CA LYS A 138 -4.41 20.13 16.60
C LYS A 138 -3.09 19.40 16.82
N TRP A 139 -2.45 18.98 15.74
CA TRP A 139 -1.07 18.52 15.83
C TRP A 139 -0.20 19.71 16.23
N GLU A 140 0.05 19.86 17.53
CA GLU A 140 1.13 20.71 18.02
C GLU A 140 2.42 20.05 17.55
N HIS A 141 3.19 20.74 16.70
CA HIS A 141 4.58 20.34 16.56
C HIS A 141 5.17 20.34 17.96
N ALA A 142 6.01 19.34 18.27
CA ALA A 142 7.09 19.61 19.20
C ALA A 142 7.73 20.90 18.68
N THR A 143 7.51 22.01 19.36
CA THR A 143 8.40 23.15 19.29
C THR A 143 9.72 22.57 19.73
N ALA A 144 10.49 22.08 18.76
CA ALA A 144 11.89 21.83 18.97
C ALA A 144 12.43 23.19 19.38
N GLY A 145 12.63 23.37 20.67
CA GLY A 145 13.53 24.38 21.15
C GLY A 145 14.86 24.11 20.44
N LYS A 146 15.15 24.95 19.45
CA LYS A 146 16.45 25.35 18.91
C LYS A 146 16.23 26.27 17.71
#